data_AF-A0A450WUE4-F1
#
_entry.id   AF-A0A450WUE4-F1
#
_cell.length_a   1.000
_cell.length_b   1.000
_cell.length_c   1.000
_cell.angle_alpha   90.00
_cell.angle_beta   90.00
_cell.angle_gamma   90.00
#
_symmetry.space_group_name_H-M   'P 1'
#
loop_
_entity.id
_entity.type
_entity.pdbx_description
1 polymer ?
#
loop_
_entity_poly.entity_id
_entity_poly.type
_entity_poly.pdbx_seq_one_letter_code
_entity_poly.pdbx_strand_id
1 'polypeptide(L)'
;MGARSGHVQSKVEPELKKSAEDILSQIGLSMSDALRIFLKQVVFQRGLPFDLRLPNHETIQAIEDVKMGENFQEFSTKEELFEEWDRSLGRLSEPAPIREH
;
A
#
# COMPACT_ATOMS: atom_id res chain seq x y z
N MET A 1 24.46 -3.68 26.49
CA MET A 1 24.10 -2.35 25.96
C MET A 1 22.61 -2.15 26.20
N GLY A 2 22.23 -1.29 27.15
CA GLY A 2 20.81 -1.00 27.41
C GLY A 2 20.17 -0.31 26.20
N ALA A 3 18.99 -0.77 25.79
CA ALA A 3 18.25 -0.13 24.70
C ALA A 3 17.98 1.34 25.07
N ARG A 4 18.50 2.28 24.27
CA ARG A 4 18.14 3.70 24.41
C ARG A 4 16.68 3.86 24.00
N SER A 5 15.80 4.04 24.97
CA SER A 5 14.38 4.35 24.72
C SER A 5 14.23 5.83 24.36
N GLY A 6 13.66 6.13 23.19
CA GLY A 6 13.18 7.46 22.84
C GLY A 6 11.77 7.72 23.38
N HIS A 7 11.44 8.98 23.66
CA HIS A 7 10.11 9.39 24.12
C HIS A 7 9.37 10.15 23.02
N VAL A 8 8.09 9.84 22.81
CA VAL A 8 7.23 10.49 21.82
C VAL A 8 6.04 11.10 22.55
N GLN A 9 5.83 12.42 22.38
CA GLN A 9 4.66 13.15 22.88
C GLN A 9 4.01 13.90 21.73
N SER A 10 2.68 13.90 21.68
CA SER A 10 1.92 14.73 20.77
C SER A 10 0.61 15.16 21.44
N LYS A 11 0.11 16.34 21.06
CA LYS A 11 -1.20 16.81 21.49
C LYS A 11 -2.24 16.22 20.53
N VAL A 12 -3.27 15.61 21.11
CA VAL A 12 -4.41 15.03 20.40
C VAL A 12 -5.69 15.51 21.06
N GLU A 13 -6.76 15.62 20.28
CA GLU A 13 -8.08 15.94 20.81
C GLU A 13 -8.52 14.86 21.83
N PRO A 14 -9.08 15.24 23.00
CA PRO A 14 -9.45 14.28 24.03
C PRO A 14 -10.42 13.18 23.56
N GLU A 15 -11.43 13.55 22.76
CA GLU A 15 -12.43 12.62 22.25
C GLU A 15 -11.84 11.64 21.23
N LEU A 16 -10.93 12.11 20.37
CA LEU A 16 -10.19 11.25 19.44
C LEU A 16 -9.31 10.26 20.20
N LYS A 17 -8.59 10.73 21.22
CA LYS A 17 -7.75 9.88 22.07
C LYS A 17 -8.56 8.78 22.73
N LYS A 18 -9.69 9.13 23.34
CA LYS A 18 -10.58 8.19 24.02
C LYS A 18 -11.14 7.15 23.05
N SER A 19 -11.64 7.59 21.91
CA SER A 19 -12.17 6.69 20.87
C SER A 19 -11.10 5.71 20.37
N ALA A 20 -9.88 6.17 20.16
CA ALA A 20 -8.77 5.31 19.76
C ALA A 20 -8.40 4.30 20.86
N GLU A 21 -8.33 4.72 22.12
CA GLU A 21 -8.06 3.84 23.26
C GLU A 21 -9.13 2.75 23.40
N ASP A 22 -10.40 3.11 23.28
CA ASP A 22 -11.53 2.18 23.36
C ASP A 22 -11.46 1.12 22.24
N ILE A 23 -11.17 1.52 21.00
CA ILE A 23 -11.03 0.59 19.86
C ILE A 23 -9.81 -0.33 20.04
N LEU A 24 -8.66 0.22 20.40
CA LEU A 24 -7.43 -0.56 20.57
C LEU A 24 -7.55 -1.58 21.70
N SER A 25 -8.25 -1.21 22.79
CA SER A 25 -8.46 -2.12 23.93
C SER A 25 -9.28 -3.36 23.54
N GLN A 26 -10.23 -3.23 22.62
CA GLN A 26 -11.05 -4.36 22.13
C GLN A 26 -10.21 -5.43 21.41
N ILE A 27 -9.06 -5.03 20.86
CA ILE A 27 -8.11 -5.94 20.19
C ILE A 27 -6.86 -6.21 21.05
N GLY A 28 -6.89 -5.84 22.34
CA GLY A 28 -5.81 -6.13 23.29
C GLY A 28 -4.56 -5.28 23.10
N LEU A 29 -4.65 -4.11 22.49
CA LEU A 29 -3.52 -3.19 22.28
C LEU A 29 -3.65 -1.93 23.15
N SER A 30 -2.52 -1.48 23.70
CA SER A 30 -2.42 -0.13 24.25
C SER A 30 -2.09 0.89 23.15
N MET A 31 -2.30 2.19 23.44
CA MET A 31 -1.83 3.27 22.57
C MET A 31 -0.33 3.19 22.27
N SER A 32 0.47 2.76 23.26
CA SER A 32 1.92 2.63 23.09
C SER A 32 2.28 1.47 22.17
N ASP A 33 1.52 0.37 22.21
CA ASP A 33 1.73 -0.77 21.30
C ASP A 33 1.36 -0.39 19.88
N ALA A 34 0.20 0.25 19.69
CA ALA A 34 -0.24 0.73 18.39
C ALA A 34 0.76 1.72 17.78
N LEU A 35 1.26 2.68 18.55
CA LEU A 35 2.27 3.64 18.08
C LEU A 35 3.59 2.93 17.73
N ARG A 36 4.00 1.93 18.51
CA ARG A 36 5.21 1.14 18.21
C ARG A 36 5.05 0.34 16.93
N ILE A 37 3.89 -0.25 16.69
CA ILE A 37 3.56 -0.98 15.46
C ILE A 37 3.58 -0.01 14.27
N PHE A 38 2.92 1.15 14.40
CA PHE A 38 2.92 2.20 13.38
C PHE A 38 4.35 2.62 12.98
N LEU A 39 5.20 2.93 13.96
CA LEU A 39 6.60 3.33 13.68
C LEU A 39 7.39 2.20 13.01
N LYS A 40 7.18 0.93 13.40
CA LYS A 40 7.80 -0.21 12.71
C LYS A 40 7.34 -0.32 11.27
N GLN A 41 6.06 -0.11 11.00
CA GLN A 41 5.51 -0.14 9.64
C GLN A 41 6.10 1.00 8.78
N VAL A 42 6.25 2.20 9.35
CA VAL A 42 6.90 3.32 8.65
C VAL A 42 8.32 2.97 8.21
N VAL A 43 9.10 2.38 9.13
CA VAL A 43 10.48 1.95 8.83
C VAL A 43 10.49 0.84 7.77
N PHE A 44 9.61 -0.15 7.91
CA PHE A 44 9.53 -1.29 7.00
C PHE A 44 9.18 -0.88 5.57
N GLN A 45 8.19 0.00 5.41
CA GLN A 45 7.70 0.44 4.09
C GLN A 45 8.50 1.60 3.50
N ARG A 46 9.41 2.21 4.26
CA ARG A 46 10.11 3.45 3.91
C ARG A 46 9.13 4.56 3.49
N GLY A 47 7.99 4.64 4.19
CA GLY A 47 6.85 5.49 3.83
C GLY A 47 5.77 5.43 4.90
N LEU A 48 4.62 6.05 4.66
CA LEU A 48 3.48 5.92 5.58
C LEU A 48 2.78 4.58 5.37
N PRO A 49 2.29 3.95 6.45
CA PRO A 49 1.70 2.61 6.41
C PRO A 49 0.24 2.60 5.95
N PHE A 50 -0.13 3.61 5.18
CA PHE A 50 -1.42 3.80 4.55
C PHE A 50 -1.23 4.72 3.35
N ASP A 51 -2.05 4.52 2.32
CA ASP A 51 -2.00 5.36 1.13
C ASP A 51 -2.47 6.78 1.44
N LEU A 52 -1.60 7.76 1.18
CA LEU A 52 -1.93 9.18 1.23
C LEU A 52 -2.53 9.69 -0.09
N ARG A 53 -2.53 8.87 -1.14
CA ARG A 53 -3.04 9.27 -2.45
C ARG A 53 -4.51 8.96 -2.49
N LEU A 54 -5.34 9.99 -2.64
CA LEU A 54 -6.67 9.77 -3.19
C LEU A 54 -6.47 9.17 -4.59
N PRO A 55 -6.96 7.96 -4.88
CA PRO A 55 -6.90 7.43 -6.23
C PRO A 55 -7.56 8.47 -7.15
N ASN A 56 -6.86 8.83 -8.23
CA ASN A 56 -7.43 9.74 -9.20
C ASN A 56 -8.65 9.07 -9.86
N HIS A 57 -9.50 9.87 -10.49
CA HIS A 57 -10.72 9.36 -11.12
C HIS A 57 -10.43 8.18 -12.08
N GLU A 58 -9.32 8.25 -12.81
CA GLU A 58 -8.86 7.18 -13.72
C GLU A 58 -8.56 5.86 -12.99
N THR A 59 -7.87 5.91 -11.84
CA THR A 59 -7.58 4.72 -11.03
C THR A 59 -8.84 4.13 -10.42
N ILE A 60 -9.77 4.99 -9.96
CA ILE A 60 -11.06 4.55 -9.41
C ILE A 60 -11.86 3.84 -10.51
N GLN A 61 -11.98 4.47 -11.67
CA GLN A 61 -12.71 3.93 -12.81
C GLN A 61 -12.10 2.62 -13.29
N ALA A 62 -10.77 2.50 -13.41
CA ALA A 62 -10.11 1.26 -13.78
C ALA A 62 -10.38 0.10 -12.78
N ILE A 63 -10.47 0.40 -11.48
CA ILE A 63 -10.84 -0.59 -10.46
C ILE A 63 -12.32 -0.99 -10.59
N GLU A 64 -13.20 -0.04 -10.88
CA GLU A 64 -14.64 -0.29 -11.09
C GLU A 64 -14.89 -1.11 -12.35
N ASP A 65 -14.29 -0.75 -13.47
CA ASP A 65 -14.33 -1.45 -14.75
C ASP A 65 -13.98 -2.95 -14.58
N VAL A 66 -12.86 -3.25 -13.91
CA VAL A 66 -12.45 -4.63 -13.61
C VAL A 66 -13.46 -5.36 -12.73
N LYS A 67 -14.01 -4.70 -11.70
CA LYS A 67 -15.05 -5.32 -10.84
C LYS A 67 -16.35 -5.60 -11.59
N MET A 68 -16.67 -4.77 -12.58
CA MET A 68 -17.91 -4.83 -13.34
C MET A 68 -17.84 -5.77 -14.54
N GLY A 69 -16.67 -6.32 -14.88
CA GLY A 69 -16.55 -7.16 -16.07
C GLY A 69 -16.26 -6.37 -17.36
N GLU A 70 -15.91 -5.08 -17.25
CA GLU A 70 -15.88 -4.15 -18.38
C GLU A 70 -14.47 -3.57 -18.60
N ASN A 71 -14.14 -3.23 -19.84
CA ASN A 71 -12.92 -2.46 -20.18
C ASN A 71 -11.59 -3.05 -19.64
N PHE A 72 -11.47 -4.39 -19.58
CA PHE A 72 -10.20 -5.09 -19.33
C PHE A 72 -10.03 -6.29 -20.25
N GLN A 73 -8.81 -6.82 -20.30
CA GLN A 73 -8.46 -8.04 -21.02
C GLN A 73 -7.83 -9.05 -20.06
N GLU A 74 -8.27 -10.30 -20.16
CA GLU A 74 -7.65 -11.42 -19.44
C GLU A 74 -6.66 -12.14 -20.35
N PHE A 75 -5.52 -12.52 -19.78
CA PHE A 75 -4.51 -13.30 -20.46
C PHE A 75 -4.22 -14.55 -19.62
N SER A 76 -4.08 -15.69 -20.29
CA SER A 76 -3.89 -16.97 -19.59
C SER A 76 -2.43 -17.18 -19.20
N THR A 77 -1.51 -16.53 -19.91
CA THR A 77 -0.07 -16.61 -19.64
C THR A 77 0.59 -15.24 -19.67
N LYS A 78 1.79 -15.18 -19.09
CA LYS A 78 2.60 -13.96 -19.07
C LYS A 78 3.09 -13.62 -20.47
N GLU A 79 3.44 -14.66 -21.22
CA GLU A 79 3.93 -14.59 -22.60
C GLU A 79 2.86 -13.96 -23.51
N GLU A 80 1.60 -14.39 -23.37
CA GLU A 80 0.46 -13.83 -24.12
C GLU A 80 0.24 -12.34 -23.81
N LEU A 81 0.30 -11.97 -22.52
CA LEU A 81 0.21 -10.57 -22.07
C LEU A 81 1.32 -9.70 -22.69
N PHE A 82 2.58 -10.16 -22.63
CA PHE A 82 3.72 -9.38 -23.13
C PHE A 82 3.72 -9.26 -24.66
N GLU A 83 3.31 -10.31 -25.38
CA GLU A 83 3.19 -10.27 -26.84
C GLU A 83 2.15 -9.23 -27.31
N GLU A 84 0.98 -9.19 -26.66
CA GLU A 84 -0.06 -8.21 -26.99
C GLU A 84 0.34 -6.78 -26.57
N TRP A 85 1.01 -6.65 -25.41
CA TRP A 85 1.54 -5.37 -24.96
C TRP A 85 2.55 -4.80 -25.96
N ASP A 86 3.56 -5.58 -26.36
CA ASP A 86 4.58 -5.13 -27.31
C ASP A 86 3.99 -4.83 -28.71
N ARG A 87 2.97 -5.60 -29.13
CA ARG A 87 2.19 -5.35 -30.34
C ARG A 87 1.46 -4.01 -30.26
N SER A 88 0.78 -3.72 -29.15
CA SER A 88 0.02 -2.48 -28.94
C SER A 88 0.91 -1.23 -28.92
N LEU A 89 2.16 -1.37 -28.44
CA LEU A 89 3.16 -0.30 -28.41
C LEU A 89 3.97 -0.15 -29.71
N GLY A 90 3.72 -1.00 -30.73
CA GLY A 90 4.46 -0.98 -31.99
C GLY A 90 5.96 -1.28 -31.85
N ARG A 91 6.40 -1.87 -30.73
CA ARG A 91 7.80 -2.25 -30.47
C ARG A 91 8.02 -3.69 -30.95
N LEU A 92 8.39 -3.85 -32.22
CA LEU A 92 9.09 -5.05 -32.67
C LEU A 92 10.59 -4.91 -32.33
N SER A 93 10.99 -5.20 -31.10
CA SER A 93 12.34 -5.72 -30.79
C SER A 93 12.51 -6.08 -29.32
N GLU A 94 12.89 -7.35 -29.13
CA GLU A 94 13.38 -8.10 -27.96
C GLU A 94 13.15 -7.56 -26.53
N PRO A 95 12.73 -8.41 -25.58
CA PRO A 95 12.69 -8.05 -24.17
C PRO A 95 14.10 -7.67 -23.70
N ALA A 96 14.23 -6.49 -23.10
CA ALA A 96 15.49 -6.07 -22.47
C ALA A 96 15.90 -7.13 -21.43
N PRO A 97 17.18 -7.56 -21.41
CA PRO A 97 17.61 -8.61 -20.50
C PRO A 97 17.34 -8.18 -19.06
N ILE A 98 16.54 -9.00 -18.36
CA ILE A 98 16.26 -8.83 -16.95
C ILE A 98 17.60 -8.98 -16.24
N ARG A 99 18.17 -7.88 -15.77
CA ARG A 99 19.33 -7.94 -14.88
C ARG A 99 18.84 -8.47 -13.54
N GLU A 100 19.03 -9.77 -13.32
CA GLU A 100 18.96 -10.35 -11.98
C GLU A 100 19.97 -9.61 -11.08
N HIS A 101 19.48 -9.10 -9.95
CA HIS A 101 20.29 -8.54 -8.86
C HIS A 101 20.39 -9.57 -7.74
#